data_AF-A3F583-F1
#
_entry.id   AF-A3F583-F1
#
_cell.length_a   1.000
_cell.length_b   1.000
_cell.length_c   1.000
_cell.angle_alpha   90.00
_cell.angle_beta   90.00
_cell.angle_gamma   90.00
#
_symmetry.space_group_name_H-M   'P 1'
#
loop_
_entity.id
_entity.type
_entity.pdbx_description
1 polymer ?
#
loop_
_entity_poly.entity_id
_entity_poly.type
_entity_poly.pdbx_seq_one_letter_code
_entity_poly.pdbx_strand_id
1 'polypeptide(L)'
;GWLFFRYMAIGTYVGAATVGAAAHWFMMSPTGPGLNFYQLSHHLQCTPENEYFEGIDCEIFSDPHPMTMALSVLVTIEMLNAINSLSENQSLLVMPPWSNIWLISAICLSMTLHFVILYVEILSTVFQICPLTLTEWIVVLKI
;
A
#
# COMPACT_ATOMS: atom_id res chain seq x y z
N GLY A 1 23.71 -7.17 16.78
CA GLY A 1 23.90 -7.03 15.32
C GLY A 1 22.68 -7.47 14.54
N TRP A 2 22.28 -8.74 14.69
CA TRP A 2 21.20 -9.36 13.91
C TRP A 2 19.84 -8.64 13.98
N LEU A 3 19.41 -8.22 15.18
CA LEU A 3 18.12 -7.55 15.37
C LEU A 3 18.01 -6.23 14.59
N PHE A 4 19.10 -5.45 14.54
CA PHE A 4 19.17 -4.20 13.78
C PHE A 4 19.04 -4.45 12.28
N PHE A 5 19.78 -5.43 11.75
CA PHE A 5 19.68 -5.80 10.34
C PHE A 5 18.29 -6.32 9.98
N ARG A 6 17.65 -7.10 10.87
CA ARG A 6 16.28 -7.60 10.68
C ARG A 6 15.29 -6.45 10.47
N TYR A 7 15.27 -5.47 11.37
CA TYR A 7 14.34 -4.34 11.25
C TYR A 7 14.68 -3.40 10.09
N MET A 8 15.96 -3.24 9.75
CA MET A 8 16.38 -2.50 8.55
C MET A 8 15.88 -3.17 7.27
N ALA A 9 16.01 -4.49 7.14
CA ALA A 9 15.53 -5.24 5.99
C ALA A 9 14.00 -5.18 5.86
N ILE A 10 13.28 -5.38 6.97
CA ILE A 10 11.80 -5.28 7.00
C ILE A 10 11.35 -3.86 6.60
N GLY A 11 11.95 -2.82 7.19
CA GLY A 11 11.60 -1.43 6.86
C GLY A 11 11.89 -1.06 5.40
N THR A 12 13.01 -1.55 4.85
CA THR A 12 13.33 -1.36 3.43
C THR A 12 12.32 -2.05 2.52
N TYR A 13 11.90 -3.28 2.88
CA TYR A 13 10.84 -3.99 2.17
C TYR A 13 9.51 -3.24 2.21
N VAL A 14 9.07 -2.73 3.38
CA VAL A 14 7.84 -1.93 3.50
C VAL A 14 7.91 -0.69 2.60
N GLY A 15 9.04 0.02 2.60
CA GLY A 15 9.23 1.19 1.74
C GLY A 15 9.16 0.86 0.25
N ALA A 16 9.82 -0.21 -0.17
CA ALA A 16 9.79 -0.66 -1.57
C ALA A 16 8.39 -1.17 -1.98
N ALA A 17 7.71 -1.88 -1.10
CA ALA A 17 6.37 -2.43 -1.31
C ALA A 17 5.33 -1.31 -1.50
N THR A 18 5.34 -0.29 -0.62
CA THR A 18 4.40 0.83 -0.67
C THR A 18 4.59 1.70 -1.92
N VAL A 19 5.83 2.07 -2.23
CA VAL A 19 6.16 2.82 -3.46
C VAL A 19 5.86 1.98 -4.71
N GLY A 20 6.20 0.69 -4.67
CA GLY A 20 5.92 -0.26 -5.74
C GLY A 20 4.43 -0.43 -6.01
N ALA A 21 3.58 -0.45 -4.98
CA ALA A 21 2.13 -0.54 -5.12
C ALA A 21 1.54 0.69 -5.81
N ALA A 22 1.97 1.89 -5.43
CA ALA A 22 1.56 3.12 -6.10
C ALA A 22 2.04 3.14 -7.56
N ALA A 23 3.31 2.80 -7.81
CA ALA A 23 3.86 2.75 -9.16
C ALA A 23 3.19 1.69 -10.03
N HIS A 24 2.82 0.55 -9.46
CA HIS A 24 2.09 -0.51 -10.15
C HIS A 24 0.75 0.00 -10.69
N TRP A 25 0.03 0.82 -9.93
CA TRP A 25 -1.22 1.41 -10.40
C TRP A 25 -1.01 2.29 -11.64
N PHE A 26 0.00 3.17 -11.61
CA PHE A 26 0.30 4.05 -12.76
C PHE A 26 0.77 3.31 -14.02
N MET A 27 1.55 2.24 -13.86
CA MET A 27 2.26 1.61 -14.97
C MET A 27 1.58 0.34 -15.50
N MET A 28 0.94 -0.44 -14.64
CA MET A 28 0.51 -1.82 -14.96
C MET A 28 -0.96 -2.10 -14.66
N SER A 29 -1.66 -1.20 -13.96
CA SER A 29 -3.09 -1.43 -13.67
C SER A 29 -3.92 -1.33 -14.95
N PRO A 30 -4.89 -2.25 -15.16
CA PRO A 30 -5.82 -2.15 -16.28
C PRO A 30 -6.72 -0.91 -16.21
N THR A 31 -6.91 -0.32 -15.02
CA THR A 31 -7.66 0.93 -14.81
C THR A 31 -6.77 2.17 -14.83
N GLY A 32 -5.45 1.99 -14.87
CA GLY A 32 -4.47 3.08 -14.81
C GLY A 32 -4.08 3.63 -16.19
N PRO A 33 -3.34 4.75 -16.22
CA PRO A 33 -2.91 5.41 -17.46
C PRO A 33 -1.83 4.65 -18.27
N GLY A 34 -1.23 3.59 -17.71
CA GLY A 34 -0.23 2.78 -18.42
C GLY A 34 1.07 3.53 -18.73
N LEU A 35 1.56 4.33 -17.78
CA LEU A 35 2.71 5.22 -17.96
C LEU A 35 4.05 4.47 -18.01
N ASN A 36 5.03 5.07 -18.69
CA ASN A 36 6.42 4.65 -18.57
C ASN A 36 7.06 5.16 -17.28
N PHE A 37 8.09 4.46 -16.78
CA PHE A 37 8.80 4.86 -15.55
C PHE A 37 9.40 6.28 -15.63
N TYR A 38 9.83 6.70 -16.83
CA TYR A 38 10.34 8.05 -17.05
C TYR A 38 9.27 9.12 -16.79
N GLN A 39 8.06 8.92 -17.33
CA GLN A 39 6.93 9.83 -17.15
C GLN A 39 6.51 9.91 -15.68
N LEU A 40 6.49 8.76 -14.97
CA LEU A 40 6.15 8.71 -13.55
C LEU A 40 7.19 9.43 -12.67
N SER A 41 8.48 9.20 -12.92
CA SER A 41 9.56 9.84 -12.16
C SER A 41 9.65 11.35 -12.39
N HIS A 42 9.23 11.83 -13.56
CA HIS A 42 9.26 13.24 -13.95
C HIS A 42 7.86 13.88 -13.96
N HIS A 43 6.91 13.39 -13.14
CA HIS A 43 5.52 13.87 -13.12
C HIS A 43 5.38 15.39 -12.89
N LEU A 44 6.30 16.03 -12.15
CA LEU A 44 6.28 17.49 -11.92
C LEU A 44 6.53 18.32 -13.20
N GLN A 45 7.03 17.70 -14.26
CA GLN A 45 7.24 18.34 -15.57
C GLN A 45 6.03 18.16 -16.50
N CYS A 46 4.92 17.61 -15.99
CA CYS A 46 3.69 17.46 -16.76
C CYS A 46 3.09 18.84 -17.03
N THR A 47 3.26 19.30 -18.26
CA THR A 47 2.61 20.49 -18.81
C THR A 47 2.05 20.13 -20.19
N PRO A 48 0.94 20.75 -20.63
CA PRO A 48 0.34 20.46 -21.93
C PRO A 48 1.26 20.78 -23.12
N GLU A 49 2.33 21.53 -22.91
CA GLU A 49 3.32 21.91 -23.92
C GLU A 49 4.48 20.89 -24.02
N ASN A 50 4.56 19.93 -23.11
CA ASN A 50 5.68 18.99 -23.04
C ASN A 50 5.40 17.73 -23.90
N GLU A 51 6.20 17.54 -24.95
CA GLU A 51 6.07 16.41 -25.90
C GLU A 51 6.15 15.04 -25.21
N TYR A 52 6.87 14.91 -24.09
CA TYR A 52 6.97 13.64 -23.35
C TYR A 52 5.67 13.19 -22.66
N PHE A 53 4.71 14.10 -22.49
CA PHE A 53 3.42 13.87 -21.85
C PHE A 53 2.24 14.03 -22.84
N GLU A 54 2.51 14.01 -24.15
CA GLU A 54 1.48 14.13 -25.17
C GLU A 54 0.42 13.01 -25.02
N GLY A 55 -0.85 13.40 -24.89
CA GLY A 55 -1.97 12.48 -24.73
C GLY A 55 -2.22 11.98 -23.30
N ILE A 56 -1.50 12.49 -22.29
CA ILE A 56 -1.71 12.18 -20.87
C ILE A 56 -2.34 13.40 -20.18
N ASP A 57 -3.41 13.18 -19.43
CA ASP A 57 -4.00 14.22 -18.57
C ASP A 57 -3.20 14.32 -17.27
N CYS A 58 -2.63 15.51 -16.98
CA CYS A 58 -1.83 15.73 -15.78
C CYS A 58 -2.64 15.62 -14.47
N GLU A 59 -3.98 15.69 -14.52
CA GLU A 59 -4.84 15.48 -13.35
C GLU A 59 -4.69 14.06 -12.78
N ILE A 60 -4.29 13.08 -13.61
CA ILE A 60 -4.13 11.68 -13.19
C ILE A 60 -3.09 11.50 -12.07
N PHE A 61 -2.11 12.40 -11.96
CA PHE A 61 -1.10 12.34 -10.89
C PHE A 61 -1.66 12.76 -9.53
N SER A 62 -2.83 13.41 -9.49
CA SER A 62 -3.55 13.78 -8.26
C SER A 62 -4.63 12.76 -7.88
N ASP A 63 -4.71 11.63 -8.60
CA ASP A 63 -5.69 10.59 -8.35
C ASP A 63 -5.47 9.92 -6.97
N PRO A 64 -6.53 9.64 -6.18
CA PRO A 64 -6.43 9.01 -4.86
C PRO A 64 -6.08 7.50 -4.88
N HIS A 65 -6.24 6.79 -6.00
CA HIS A 65 -5.95 5.35 -6.11
C HIS A 65 -4.51 4.96 -5.72
N PRO A 66 -3.44 5.57 -6.28
CA PRO A 66 -2.07 5.20 -5.94
C PRO A 66 -1.75 5.40 -4.45
N MET A 67 -2.25 6.47 -3.83
CA MET A 67 -2.10 6.70 -2.38
C MET A 67 -2.82 5.62 -1.58
N THR A 68 -4.02 5.23 -2.01
CA THR A 68 -4.80 4.20 -1.33
C THR A 68 -4.18 2.81 -1.45
N MET A 69 -3.60 2.48 -2.60
CA MET A 69 -2.82 1.26 -2.81
C MET A 69 -1.62 1.19 -1.87
N ALA A 70 -0.83 2.27 -1.79
CA ALA A 70 0.31 2.36 -0.88
C ALA A 70 -0.11 2.24 0.59
N LEU A 71 -1.15 2.96 1.01
CA LEU A 71 -1.69 2.92 2.37
C LEU A 71 -2.20 1.51 2.72
N SER A 72 -2.90 0.84 1.81
CA SER A 72 -3.43 -0.50 2.04
C SER A 72 -2.30 -1.55 2.16
N VAL A 73 -1.24 -1.45 1.36
CA VAL A 73 -0.05 -2.30 1.51
C VAL A 73 0.64 -2.05 2.84
N LEU A 74 0.81 -0.78 3.24
CA LEU A 74 1.40 -0.42 4.52
C LEU A 74 0.64 -1.04 5.69
N VAL A 75 -0.69 -0.83 5.75
CA VAL A 75 -1.54 -1.37 6.81
C VAL A 75 -1.48 -2.90 6.83
N THR A 76 -1.54 -3.54 5.67
CA THR A 76 -1.46 -5.01 5.57
C THR A 76 -0.14 -5.54 6.11
N ILE A 77 1.00 -4.95 5.69
CA ILE A 77 2.32 -5.39 6.16
C ILE A 77 2.50 -5.11 7.65
N GLU A 78 2.05 -3.96 8.17
CA GLU A 78 2.16 -3.67 9.61
C GLU A 78 1.33 -4.65 10.45
N MET A 79 0.16 -5.08 9.99
CA MET A 79 -0.63 -6.10 10.70
C MET A 79 0.07 -7.47 10.68
N LEU A 80 0.70 -7.84 9.56
CA LEU A 80 1.54 -9.05 9.48
C LEU A 80 2.79 -8.94 10.36
N ASN A 81 3.39 -7.76 10.42
CA ASN A 81 4.55 -7.47 11.27
C ASN A 81 4.19 -7.49 12.75
N ALA A 82 2.98 -7.09 13.13
CA ALA A 82 2.47 -7.23 14.49
C ALA A 82 2.37 -8.70 14.91
N ILE A 83 1.96 -9.59 13.99
CA ILE A 83 1.96 -11.04 14.22
C ILE A 83 3.39 -11.57 14.38
N ASN A 84 4.33 -11.14 13.53
CA ASN A 84 5.74 -11.52 13.67
C ASN A 84 6.40 -10.96 14.93
N SER A 85 5.85 -9.89 15.51
CA SER A 85 6.31 -9.32 16.77
C SER A 85 5.81 -10.07 18.00
N LEU A 86 4.93 -11.08 17.84
CA LEU A 86 4.44 -11.93 18.93
C LEU A 86 5.58 -12.75 19.58
N SER A 87 6.56 -13.16 18.77
CA SER A 87 7.75 -13.85 19.28
C SER A 87 8.99 -13.37 18.55
N GLU A 88 10.03 -13.06 19.32
CA GLU A 88 11.30 -12.61 18.75
C GLU A 88 12.07 -13.74 18.05
N ASN A 89 11.91 -14.99 18.53
CA ASN A 89 12.76 -16.13 18.19
C ASN A 89 11.99 -17.41 17.81
N GLN A 90 10.67 -17.48 18.04
CA GLN A 90 9.86 -18.64 17.68
C GLN A 90 9.12 -18.38 16.37
N SER A 91 9.09 -19.36 15.48
CA SER A 91 8.28 -19.29 14.26
C SER A 91 6.79 -19.35 14.59
N LEU A 92 5.96 -18.76 13.72
CA LEU A 92 4.49 -18.76 13.85
C LEU A 92 3.86 -20.16 13.85
N LEU A 93 4.57 -21.18 13.33
CA LEU A 93 4.12 -22.57 13.39
C LEU A 93 4.23 -23.17 14.80
N VAL A 94 5.19 -22.68 15.60
CA VAL A 94 5.40 -23.15 16.98
C VAL A 94 4.58 -22.30 17.95
N MET A 95 4.52 -20.99 17.70
CA MET A 95 3.68 -20.07 18.45
C MET A 95 2.60 -19.50 17.53
N PRO A 96 1.44 -20.15 17.43
CA PRO A 96 0.41 -19.71 16.53
C PRO A 96 -0.20 -18.37 16.97
N PRO A 97 -0.75 -17.57 16.04
CA PRO A 97 -1.27 -16.23 16.33
C PRO A 97 -2.42 -16.24 17.35
N TRP A 98 -3.19 -17.33 17.44
CA TRP A 98 -4.27 -17.50 18.42
C TRP A 98 -3.78 -17.67 19.86
N SER A 99 -2.47 -17.75 20.10
CA SER A 99 -1.90 -17.67 21.44
C SER A 99 -2.21 -16.35 22.13
N ASN A 100 -2.45 -15.27 21.36
CA ASN A 100 -2.88 -13.97 21.87
C ASN A 100 -4.18 -13.49 21.18
N ILE A 101 -5.32 -13.82 21.78
CA ILE A 101 -6.66 -13.44 21.27
C ILE A 101 -6.84 -11.91 21.22
N TRP A 102 -6.20 -11.17 22.13
CA TRP A 102 -6.26 -9.70 22.13
C TRP A 102 -5.54 -9.11 20.93
N LEU A 103 -4.41 -9.68 20.53
CA LEU A 103 -3.70 -9.27 19.32
C LEU A 103 -4.55 -9.50 18.06
N ILE A 104 -5.18 -10.68 17.94
CA ILE A 104 -6.08 -10.96 16.81
C ILE A 104 -7.23 -9.95 16.79
N SER A 105 -7.87 -9.70 17.94
CA SER A 105 -8.96 -8.72 18.04
C SER A 105 -8.51 -7.32 17.61
N ALA A 106 -7.31 -6.89 17.99
CA ALA A 106 -6.74 -5.60 17.61
C ALA A 106 -6.46 -5.51 16.09
N ILE A 107 -5.94 -6.59 15.48
CA ILE A 107 -5.72 -6.66 14.03
C ILE A 107 -7.05 -6.63 13.27
N CYS A 108 -8.05 -7.42 13.71
CA CYS A 108 -9.38 -7.42 13.11
C CYS A 108 -10.04 -6.04 13.19
N LEU A 109 -9.94 -5.37 14.36
CA LEU A 109 -10.42 -4.01 14.54
C LEU A 109 -9.70 -3.05 13.58
N SER A 110 -8.37 -3.12 13.49
CA SER A 110 -7.58 -2.26 12.61
C SER A 110 -7.96 -2.43 11.14
N MET A 111 -8.05 -3.67 10.64
CA MET A 111 -8.50 -3.94 9.27
C MET A 111 -9.94 -3.48 9.03
N THR A 112 -10.82 -3.64 10.02
CA THR A 112 -12.20 -3.13 9.92
C THR A 112 -12.22 -1.61 9.80
N LEU A 113 -11.44 -0.89 10.61
CA LEU A 113 -11.31 0.56 10.50
C LEU A 113 -10.74 0.98 9.13
N HIS A 114 -9.78 0.21 8.59
CA HIS A 114 -9.26 0.43 7.25
C HIS A 114 -10.35 0.32 6.18
N PHE A 115 -11.23 -0.67 6.26
CA PHE A 115 -12.38 -0.73 5.36
C PHE A 115 -13.38 0.41 5.58
N VAL A 116 -13.59 0.82 6.83
CA VAL A 116 -14.48 1.96 7.16
C VAL A 116 -13.98 3.25 6.51
N ILE A 117 -12.68 3.56 6.56
CA ILE A 117 -12.15 4.77 5.91
C ILE A 117 -12.26 4.72 4.38
N LEU A 118 -12.22 3.52 3.77
CA LEU A 118 -12.32 3.34 2.32
C LEU A 118 -13.75 3.42 1.78
N TYR A 119 -14.72 2.87 2.52
CA TYR A 119 -16.11 2.76 2.04
C TYR A 119 -17.04 3.85 2.58
N VAL A 120 -16.64 4.61 3.59
CA VAL A 120 -17.40 5.77 4.07
C VAL A 120 -16.93 7.04 3.35
N GLU A 121 -17.80 7.58 2.50
CA GLU A 121 -17.50 8.73 1.61
C GLU A 121 -16.96 9.97 2.35
N ILE A 122 -17.44 10.22 3.57
CA ILE A 122 -16.99 11.35 4.40
C ILE A 122 -15.51 11.19 4.75
N LEU A 123 -15.09 9.97 5.12
CA LEU A 123 -13.71 9.68 5.50
C LEU A 123 -12.81 9.62 4.27
N SER A 124 -13.28 9.03 3.18
CA SER A 124 -12.51 8.89 1.95
C SER A 124 -12.15 10.27 1.36
N THR A 125 -13.07 11.24 1.44
CA THR A 125 -12.82 12.63 1.04
C THR A 125 -11.79 13.32 1.95
N VAL A 126 -11.86 13.13 3.26
CA VAL A 126 -10.92 13.76 4.21
C VAL A 126 -9.50 13.21 4.08
N PHE A 127 -9.38 11.89 3.88
CA PHE A 127 -8.08 11.22 3.74
C PHE A 127 -7.56 11.19 2.30
N GLN A 128 -8.31 11.71 1.33
CA GLN A 128 -7.97 11.67 -0.11
C GLN A 128 -7.68 10.24 -0.60
N ILE A 129 -8.59 9.32 -0.27
CA ILE A 129 -8.52 7.90 -0.63
C ILE A 129 -9.80 7.47 -1.35
N CYS A 130 -9.74 6.34 -2.06
CA CYS A 130 -10.88 5.79 -2.82
C CYS A 130 -11.07 4.29 -2.55
N PRO A 131 -12.28 3.74 -2.76
CA PRO A 131 -12.50 2.31 -2.59
C PRO A 131 -11.75 1.48 -3.64
N LEU A 132 -10.97 0.49 -3.18
CA LEU A 132 -10.24 -0.43 -4.07
C LEU A 132 -11.15 -1.54 -4.62
N THR A 133 -10.92 -1.88 -5.89
CA THR A 133 -11.49 -3.06 -6.55
C THR A 133 -10.84 -4.36 -6.06
N LEU A 134 -11.49 -5.50 -6.30
CA LEU A 134 -10.93 -6.81 -5.93
C LEU A 134 -9.59 -7.10 -6.62
N THR A 135 -9.41 -6.65 -7.86
CA THR A 135 -8.14 -6.79 -8.60
C THR A 135 -7.00 -6.04 -7.93
N GLU A 136 -7.27 -4.83 -7.45
CA GLU A 136 -6.30 -4.01 -6.71
C GLU A 136 -5.98 -4.63 -5.35
N TRP A 137 -6.98 -5.16 -4.65
CA TRP A 137 -6.76 -5.91 -3.40
C TRP A 137 -5.87 -7.14 -3.57
N ILE A 138 -6.01 -7.88 -4.68
CA ILE A 138 -5.13 -9.01 -4.98
C ILE A 138 -3.68 -8.54 -5.15
N VAL A 139 -3.47 -7.39 -5.78
CA VAL A 139 -2.13 -6.79 -5.89
C VAL A 139 -1.59 -6.42 -4.51
N VAL A 140 -2.40 -5.76 -3.67
CA VAL A 140 -2.02 -5.38 -2.29
C VAL A 140 -1.56 -6.60 -1.48
N LEU A 141 -2.25 -7.74 -1.61
CA LEU A 141 -1.92 -8.97 -0.90
C LEU A 141 -0.74 -9.75 -1.50
N LYS A 142 -0.40 -9.48 -2.76
CA LYS A 142 0.68 -10.18 -3.48
C LYS A 142 2.04 -9.50 -3.27
N ILE A 143 2.04 -8.19 -3.06
CA ILE A 143 3.23 -7.38 -2.77
C ILE A 143 3.78 -7.73 -1.40
#